data_AF-A0A392N4R1-F1
#
_entry.id   AF-A0A392N4R1-F1
#
_cell.length_a   1.000
_cell.length_b   1.000
_cell.length_c   1.000
_cell.angle_alpha   90.00
_cell.angle_beta   90.00
_cell.angle_gamma   90.00
#
_symmetry.space_group_name_H-M   'P 1'
#
loop_
_entity.id
_entity.type
_entity.pdbx_description
1 polymer ?
#
loop_
_entity_poly.entity_id
_entity_poly.type
_entity_poly.pdbx_seq_one_letter_code
_entity_poly.pdbx_strand_id
1 'polypeptide(L)'
;MIPSGLYKMNGVAVKGPCKAPIEIQVDGTIQAPENPDELNDAYEWIKIQYVDFLTLSGKGVFDGNGEIAWKQNDCGKNSKCKRRSMNFGFNFLKHSIVRDITSKDSKNFHVNVLGCTNFTFDGFTITAPGTSINTDGIHIGRSTDVKVLNTNIATGDDCVSLGDGSRQITVQNVNCGPGHGISVGSLGKYPNEE
;
A
#
# COMPACT_ATOMS: atom_id res chain seq x y z
N MET A 1 -19.24 3.16 -6.21
CA MET A 1 -18.88 4.59 -6.12
C MET A 1 -19.04 5.04 -4.68
N ILE A 2 -18.02 5.67 -4.11
CA ILE A 2 -18.05 6.36 -2.82
C ILE A 2 -17.91 7.85 -3.13
N PRO A 3 -18.97 8.65 -2.99
CA PRO A 3 -18.94 10.06 -3.36
C PRO A 3 -18.10 10.88 -2.39
N SER A 4 -17.95 12.17 -2.67
CA SER A 4 -17.25 13.09 -1.77
C SER A 4 -17.91 13.14 -0.39
N GLY A 5 -17.08 13.09 0.65
CA GLY A 5 -17.52 13.02 2.05
C GLY A 5 -16.42 12.40 2.92
N LEU A 6 -16.60 12.45 4.24
CA LEU A 6 -15.73 11.74 5.20
C LEU A 6 -16.44 10.48 5.69
N TYR A 7 -15.79 9.34 5.52
CA TYR A 7 -16.31 8.03 5.90
C TYR A 7 -15.34 7.35 6.85
N LYS A 8 -15.80 7.02 8.06
CA LYS A 8 -15.01 6.20 8.98
C LYS A 8 -15.26 4.73 8.67
N MET A 9 -14.19 3.94 8.60
CA MET A 9 -14.29 2.53 8.26
C MET A 9 -13.22 1.71 8.99
N ASN A 10 -13.61 0.55 9.51
CA ASN A 10 -12.66 -0.45 10.01
C ASN A 10 -12.02 -1.22 8.82
N GLY A 11 -11.32 -2.33 9.08
CA GLY A 11 -10.75 -3.19 8.04
C GLY A 11 -11.79 -3.78 7.11
N VAL A 12 -11.44 -3.87 5.83
CA VAL A 12 -12.26 -4.51 4.80
C VAL A 12 -11.41 -5.46 3.95
N ALA A 13 -12.01 -6.60 3.61
CA ALA A 13 -11.45 -7.55 2.67
C ALA A 13 -12.36 -7.70 1.45
N VAL A 14 -11.83 -7.35 0.28
CA VAL A 14 -12.44 -7.65 -1.02
C VAL A 14 -11.75 -8.88 -1.59
N LYS A 15 -12.50 -9.97 -1.74
CA LYS A 15 -11.95 -11.26 -2.15
C LYS A 15 -12.66 -11.79 -3.38
N GLY A 16 -11.87 -12.14 -4.40
CA GLY A 16 -12.35 -12.87 -5.57
C GLY A 16 -12.31 -14.39 -5.41
N PRO A 17 -12.47 -15.14 -6.53
CA PRO A 17 -12.57 -14.62 -7.89
C PRO A 17 -13.87 -13.86 -8.13
N CYS A 18 -13.80 -12.87 -9.01
CA CYS A 18 -14.95 -12.06 -9.41
C CYS A 18 -15.44 -12.55 -10.78
N LYS A 19 -16.75 -12.53 -11.02
CA LYS A 19 -17.35 -13.05 -12.26
C LYS A 19 -17.19 -12.11 -13.46
N ALA A 20 -16.82 -10.86 -13.21
CA ALA A 20 -16.65 -9.80 -14.19
C ALA A 20 -15.63 -8.77 -13.65
N PRO A 21 -15.08 -7.90 -14.53
CA PRO A 21 -14.28 -6.75 -14.10
C PRO A 21 -15.03 -5.88 -13.08
N ILE A 22 -14.29 -5.29 -12.14
CA ILE A 22 -14.87 -4.45 -11.09
C ILE A 22 -14.19 -3.10 -11.06
N GLU A 23 -14.99 -2.05 -10.96
CA GLU A 23 -14.50 -0.71 -10.65
C GLU A 23 -14.98 -0.26 -9.27
N ILE A 24 -14.02 0.17 -8.45
CA ILE A 24 -14.25 0.86 -7.17
C ILE A 24 -13.84 2.31 -7.37
N GLN A 25 -14.81 3.18 -7.66
CA GLN A 25 -14.59 4.62 -7.73
C GLN A 25 -14.75 5.25 -6.34
N VAL A 26 -13.76 6.04 -5.90
CA VAL A 26 -13.74 6.74 -4.60
C VAL A 26 -13.37 8.20 -4.81
N ASP A 27 -14.25 9.11 -4.41
CA ASP A 27 -14.04 10.57 -4.45
C ASP A 27 -14.09 11.23 -3.06
N GLY A 28 -14.38 10.45 -2.02
CA GLY A 28 -14.36 10.87 -0.61
C GLY A 28 -13.07 10.52 0.12
N THR A 29 -13.01 10.95 1.37
CA THR A 29 -11.99 10.52 2.34
C THR A 29 -12.52 9.35 3.15
N ILE A 30 -11.86 8.20 3.03
CA ILE A 30 -12.07 7.05 3.91
C ILE A 30 -11.01 7.13 4.99
N GLN A 31 -11.41 7.09 6.26
CA GLN A 31 -10.53 7.27 7.41
C GLN A 31 -10.56 6.04 8.32
N ALA A 32 -9.36 5.52 8.63
CA ALA A 32 -9.17 4.43 9.57
C ALA A 32 -9.37 4.89 11.02
N PRO A 33 -9.63 3.98 11.97
CA PRO A 33 -9.62 4.31 13.39
C PRO A 33 -8.28 4.92 13.82
N GLU A 34 -8.32 5.90 14.72
CA GLU A 34 -7.10 6.52 15.27
C GLU A 34 -6.29 5.53 16.09
N ASN A 35 -6.97 4.79 16.98
CA ASN A 35 -6.36 3.72 17.75
C ASN A 35 -6.02 2.53 16.83
N PRO A 36 -4.73 2.19 16.64
CA PRO A 36 -4.33 1.09 15.77
C PRO A 36 -4.82 -0.28 16.21
N ASP A 37 -5.18 -0.46 17.48
CA ASP A 37 -5.66 -1.74 17.99
C ASP A 37 -7.11 -2.04 17.57
N GLU A 38 -7.87 -1.03 17.13
CA GLU A 38 -9.24 -1.22 16.61
C GLU A 38 -9.29 -1.94 15.25
N LEU A 39 -8.16 -2.06 14.56
CA LEU A 39 -8.03 -2.85 13.33
C LEU A 39 -7.86 -4.35 13.59
N ASN A 40 -7.97 -4.81 14.85
CA ASN A 40 -7.98 -6.23 15.24
C ASN A 40 -6.82 -7.03 14.64
N ASP A 41 -5.60 -6.49 14.73
CA ASP A 41 -4.36 -7.10 14.21
C ASP A 41 -4.36 -7.39 12.70
N ALA A 42 -5.24 -6.73 11.93
CA ALA A 42 -5.21 -6.81 10.49
C ALA A 42 -3.87 -6.27 9.95
N TYR A 43 -3.14 -7.10 9.20
CA TYR A 43 -1.93 -6.69 8.51
C TYR A 43 -2.19 -5.60 7.45
N GLU A 44 -3.38 -5.59 6.86
CA GLU A 44 -3.78 -4.70 5.77
C GLU A 44 -5.18 -4.18 6.08
N TRP A 45 -5.35 -2.86 6.13
CA TRP A 45 -6.62 -2.20 6.40
C TRP A 45 -7.59 -2.40 5.24
N ILE A 46 -7.14 -2.12 4.02
CA ILE A 46 -7.85 -2.41 2.78
C ILE A 46 -7.16 -3.59 2.09
N LYS A 47 -7.72 -4.79 2.23
CA LYS A 47 -7.17 -6.00 1.64
C LYS A 47 -7.96 -6.38 0.39
N ILE A 48 -7.33 -6.32 -0.78
CA ILE A 48 -7.91 -6.81 -2.03
C ILE A 48 -7.13 -8.03 -2.47
N GLN A 49 -7.83 -9.15 -2.74
CA GLN A 49 -7.15 -10.40 -3.02
C GLN A 49 -7.85 -11.27 -4.06
N TYR A 50 -7.07 -11.93 -4.91
CA TYR A 50 -7.55 -12.86 -5.95
C TYR A 50 -8.58 -12.25 -6.90
N VAL A 51 -8.41 -10.97 -7.22
CA VAL A 51 -9.28 -10.24 -8.16
C VAL A 51 -8.54 -10.07 -9.49
N ASP A 52 -9.23 -10.43 -10.57
CA ASP A 52 -8.78 -10.16 -11.94
C ASP A 52 -9.58 -8.95 -12.46
N PHE A 53 -8.92 -8.04 -13.19
CA PHE A 53 -9.55 -6.87 -13.81
C PHE A 53 -10.18 -5.88 -12.81
N LEU A 54 -9.43 -5.49 -11.78
CA LEU A 54 -9.79 -4.40 -10.87
C LEU A 54 -9.39 -3.04 -11.43
N THR A 55 -10.30 -2.07 -11.36
CA THR A 55 -9.98 -0.63 -11.40
C THR A 55 -10.31 0.00 -10.05
N LEU A 56 -9.34 0.60 -9.38
CA LEU A 56 -9.56 1.51 -8.24
C LEU A 56 -9.25 2.93 -8.71
N SER A 57 -10.24 3.81 -8.73
CA SER A 57 -10.17 5.11 -9.40
C SER A 57 -10.87 6.22 -8.62
N GLY A 58 -10.73 7.46 -9.09
CA GLY A 58 -11.33 8.66 -8.51
C GLY A 58 -10.28 9.57 -7.87
N LYS A 59 -10.71 10.52 -7.03
CA LYS A 59 -9.80 11.47 -6.35
C LYS A 59 -9.78 11.30 -4.83
N GLY A 60 -10.22 10.13 -4.37
CA GLY A 60 -10.40 9.83 -2.97
C GLY A 60 -9.11 9.70 -2.19
N VAL A 61 -9.24 9.88 -0.88
CA VAL A 61 -8.14 9.78 0.09
C VAL A 61 -8.42 8.62 1.03
N PHE A 62 -7.45 7.73 1.19
CA PHE A 62 -7.44 6.70 2.23
C PHE A 62 -6.51 7.16 3.34
N ASP A 63 -7.08 7.76 4.38
CA ASP A 63 -6.38 8.29 5.53
C ASP A 63 -6.23 7.20 6.60
N GLY A 64 -5.01 6.69 6.73
CA GLY A 64 -4.64 5.65 7.66
C GLY A 64 -4.56 6.12 9.11
N ASN A 65 -4.61 7.43 9.38
CA ASN A 65 -4.55 8.03 10.71
C ASN A 65 -3.39 7.45 11.57
N GLY A 66 -2.17 7.49 11.02
CA GLY A 66 -1.00 6.74 11.49
C GLY A 66 -0.25 7.27 12.70
N GLU A 67 -0.49 8.52 13.13
CA GLU A 67 0.38 9.20 14.09
C GLU A 67 0.59 8.44 15.42
N ILE A 68 -0.49 7.90 15.98
CA ILE A 68 -0.41 7.09 17.21
C ILE A 68 0.42 5.83 16.99
N ALA A 69 0.26 5.17 15.83
CA ALA A 69 0.98 3.95 15.51
C ALA A 69 2.49 4.18 15.40
N TRP A 70 2.92 5.29 14.80
CA TRP A 70 4.35 5.62 14.69
C TRP A 70 4.99 5.90 16.04
N LYS A 71 4.29 6.62 16.93
CA LYS A 71 4.76 6.88 18.32
C LYS A 71 4.92 5.61 19.14
N GLN A 72 4.15 4.57 18.83
CA GLN A 72 4.19 3.27 19.51
C GLN A 72 5.14 2.27 18.85
N ASN A 73 5.72 2.58 17.69
CA ASN A 73 6.57 1.64 16.97
C ASN A 73 7.94 1.51 17.66
N ASP A 74 8.21 0.32 18.21
CA ASP A 74 9.47 -0.05 18.85
C ASP A 74 10.21 -1.17 18.10
N CYS A 75 9.83 -1.49 16.87
CA CYS A 75 10.35 -2.61 16.08
C CYS A 75 11.85 -2.55 15.78
N GLY A 76 12.47 -1.38 15.84
CA GLY A 76 13.92 -1.24 15.73
C GLY A 76 14.70 -1.70 16.97
N LYS A 77 14.03 -1.88 18.12
CA LYS A 77 14.65 -2.23 19.41
C LYS A 77 14.07 -3.51 20.02
N ASN A 78 12.82 -3.82 19.73
CA ASN A 78 12.08 -4.94 20.30
C ASN A 78 11.79 -5.98 19.23
N SER A 79 12.35 -7.19 19.38
CA SER A 79 12.11 -8.32 18.46
C SER A 79 10.69 -8.86 18.52
N LYS A 80 9.91 -8.53 19.57
CA LYS A 80 8.50 -8.89 19.75
C LYS A 80 7.56 -7.72 19.48
N CYS A 81 8.03 -6.69 18.79
CA CYS A 81 7.20 -5.53 18.50
C CYS A 81 5.90 -5.90 17.77
N LYS A 82 4.87 -5.09 17.96
CA LYS A 82 3.59 -5.26 17.26
C LYS A 82 3.65 -4.54 15.91
N ARG A 83 3.64 -5.30 14.82
CA ARG A 83 3.50 -4.73 13.47
C ARG A 83 2.12 -4.09 13.31
N ARG A 84 2.09 -2.92 12.69
CA ARG A 84 0.88 -2.12 12.50
C ARG A 84 0.33 -2.33 11.09
N SER A 85 -0.95 -2.03 10.92
CA SER A 85 -1.64 -2.27 9.66
C SER A 85 -1.11 -1.37 8.53
N MET A 86 -0.96 -1.94 7.34
CA MET A 86 -0.70 -1.20 6.12
C MET A 86 -2.02 -0.66 5.55
N ASN A 87 -2.01 0.47 4.83
CA ASN A 87 -3.26 0.99 4.26
C ASN A 87 -3.83 0.02 3.22
N PHE A 88 -2.99 -0.48 2.31
CA PHE A 88 -3.40 -1.38 1.25
C PHE A 88 -2.59 -2.68 1.21
N GLY A 89 -3.31 -3.77 0.97
CA GLY A 89 -2.74 -5.04 0.53
C GLY A 89 -3.38 -5.49 -0.77
N PHE A 90 -2.62 -5.51 -1.85
CA PHE A 90 -3.02 -6.07 -3.14
C PHE A 90 -2.35 -7.43 -3.31
N ASN A 91 -3.11 -8.49 -3.10
CA ASN A 91 -2.60 -9.86 -3.02
C ASN A 91 -3.13 -10.72 -4.17
N PHE A 92 -2.26 -11.17 -5.06
CA PHE A 92 -2.60 -12.07 -6.17
C PHE A 92 -3.63 -11.48 -7.15
N LEU A 93 -3.50 -10.18 -7.46
CA LEU A 93 -4.32 -9.52 -8.48
C LEU A 93 -3.74 -9.74 -9.88
N LYS A 94 -4.62 -9.74 -10.88
CA LYS A 94 -4.22 -9.73 -12.30
C LYS A 94 -4.89 -8.62 -13.07
N HIS A 95 -4.21 -8.09 -14.08
CA HIS A 95 -4.77 -7.16 -15.06
C HIS A 95 -5.49 -5.97 -14.42
N SER A 96 -4.87 -5.37 -13.41
CA SER A 96 -5.52 -4.40 -12.54
C SER A 96 -4.84 -3.03 -12.58
N ILE A 97 -5.54 -2.00 -12.13
CA ILE A 97 -5.02 -0.64 -12.06
C ILE A 97 -5.55 0.12 -10.84
N VAL A 98 -4.67 0.91 -10.22
CA VAL A 98 -5.01 1.97 -9.26
C VAL A 98 -4.67 3.30 -9.91
N ARG A 99 -5.64 4.21 -10.00
CA ARG A 99 -5.49 5.50 -10.67
C ARG A 99 -5.94 6.66 -9.78
N ASP A 100 -5.13 7.72 -9.70
CA ASP A 100 -5.44 9.03 -9.09
C ASP A 100 -5.80 9.02 -7.58
N ILE A 101 -5.73 7.87 -6.90
CA ILE A 101 -6.01 7.73 -5.47
C ILE A 101 -4.85 8.26 -4.61
N THR A 102 -5.19 8.81 -3.44
CA THR A 102 -4.23 9.16 -2.40
C THR A 102 -4.25 8.17 -1.23
N SER A 103 -3.09 7.66 -0.82
CA SER A 103 -2.89 6.98 0.47
C SER A 103 -2.17 7.92 1.43
N LYS A 104 -2.83 8.27 2.54
CA LYS A 104 -2.32 9.24 3.50
C LYS A 104 -2.06 8.59 4.85
N ASP A 105 -0.99 8.99 5.51
CA ASP A 105 -0.63 8.71 6.91
C ASP A 105 -0.88 7.24 7.31
N SER A 106 -0.30 6.30 6.57
CA SER A 106 -0.47 4.88 6.91
C SER A 106 0.20 4.53 8.23
N LYS A 107 -0.38 3.60 8.99
CA LYS A 107 0.17 3.15 10.29
C LYS A 107 1.46 2.34 10.14
N ASN A 108 1.75 1.85 8.94
CA ASN A 108 2.96 1.14 8.52
C ASN A 108 3.17 1.42 7.03
N PHE A 109 3.62 0.47 6.22
CA PHE A 109 3.72 0.65 4.77
C PHE A 109 2.37 1.11 4.20
N HIS A 110 2.41 1.98 3.20
CA HIS A 110 1.20 2.44 2.53
C HIS A 110 0.61 1.34 1.64
N VAL A 111 1.45 0.60 0.92
CA VAL A 111 1.00 -0.40 -0.06
C VAL A 111 1.91 -1.63 -0.03
N ASN A 112 1.31 -2.80 0.17
CA ASN A 112 1.91 -4.09 -0.11
C ASN A 112 1.33 -4.68 -1.41
N VAL A 113 2.20 -5.00 -2.37
CA VAL A 113 1.86 -5.66 -3.63
C VAL A 113 2.52 -7.04 -3.64
N LEU A 114 1.72 -8.09 -3.55
CA LEU A 114 2.23 -9.45 -3.41
C LEU A 114 1.60 -10.38 -4.45
N GLY A 115 2.43 -11.10 -5.22
CA GLY A 115 1.92 -12.13 -6.13
C GLY A 115 1.11 -11.59 -7.32
N CYS A 116 1.22 -10.31 -7.64
CA CYS A 116 0.41 -9.66 -8.68
C CYS A 116 1.02 -9.83 -10.08
N THR A 117 0.18 -9.79 -11.12
CA THR A 117 0.64 -9.84 -12.53
C THR A 117 -0.06 -8.77 -13.37
N ASN A 118 0.70 -7.97 -14.12
CA ASN A 118 0.14 -6.86 -14.90
C ASN A 118 -0.71 -5.93 -14.01
N PHE A 119 -0.03 -5.23 -13.10
CA PHE A 119 -0.67 -4.34 -12.13
C PHE A 119 -0.05 -2.95 -12.20
N THR A 120 -0.87 -1.92 -12.39
CA THR A 120 -0.40 -0.55 -12.60
C THR A 120 -0.88 0.39 -11.51
N PHE A 121 0.02 1.22 -11.01
CA PHE A 121 -0.29 2.46 -10.30
C PHE A 121 0.01 3.62 -11.24
N ASP A 122 -0.96 4.52 -11.45
CA ASP A 122 -0.81 5.69 -12.33
C ASP A 122 -1.45 6.91 -11.68
N GLY A 123 -0.68 7.99 -11.50
CA GLY A 123 -1.17 9.19 -10.80
C GLY A 123 -1.41 8.98 -9.29
N PHE A 124 -0.96 7.85 -8.73
CA PHE A 124 -1.12 7.56 -7.30
C PHE A 124 -0.33 8.57 -6.45
N THR A 125 -0.84 8.89 -5.27
CA THR A 125 -0.16 9.80 -4.34
C THR A 125 -0.03 9.16 -2.96
N ILE A 126 1.16 9.23 -2.38
CA ILE A 126 1.43 8.77 -1.01
C ILE A 126 1.94 9.96 -0.21
N THR A 127 1.33 10.20 0.95
CA THR A 127 1.77 11.25 1.88
C THR A 127 1.85 10.74 3.31
N ALA A 128 3.03 10.90 3.91
CA ALA A 128 3.28 10.79 5.34
C ALA A 128 4.51 11.66 5.69
N PRO A 129 4.66 12.09 6.95
CA PRO A 129 5.84 12.84 7.39
C PRO A 129 7.13 12.03 7.24
N GLY A 130 8.26 12.68 6.94
CA GLY A 130 9.57 12.00 6.89
C GLY A 130 10.04 11.38 8.21
N THR A 131 9.40 11.75 9.32
CA THR A 131 9.64 11.16 10.65
C THR A 131 8.73 9.97 10.96
N SER A 132 7.83 9.58 10.03
CA SER A 132 6.94 8.44 10.20
C SER A 132 7.71 7.13 9.97
N ILE A 133 7.90 6.36 11.04
CA ILE A 133 8.79 5.20 11.03
C ILE A 133 8.13 4.02 10.28
N ASN A 134 8.86 3.42 9.33
CA ASN A 134 8.44 2.27 8.52
C ASN A 134 7.16 2.51 7.73
N THR A 135 7.06 3.67 7.08
CA THR A 135 5.96 4.02 6.18
C THR A 135 6.37 3.85 4.72
N ASP A 136 6.96 2.71 4.36
CA ASP A 136 7.33 2.41 2.97
C ASP A 136 6.15 2.70 2.02
N GLY A 137 6.43 3.28 0.86
CA GLY A 137 5.40 3.67 -0.09
C GLY A 137 4.75 2.46 -0.75
N ILE A 138 5.37 1.95 -1.82
CA ILE A 138 4.90 0.77 -2.54
C ILE A 138 5.95 -0.35 -2.44
N HIS A 139 5.67 -1.33 -1.59
CA HIS A 139 6.47 -2.55 -1.49
C HIS A 139 5.97 -3.60 -2.49
N ILE A 140 6.84 -4.13 -3.34
CA ILE A 140 6.49 -5.08 -4.41
C ILE A 140 7.27 -6.38 -4.23
N GLY A 141 6.57 -7.45 -3.88
CA GLY A 141 7.12 -8.80 -3.74
C GLY A 141 6.45 -9.80 -4.67
N ARG A 142 7.23 -10.74 -5.21
CA ARG A 142 6.78 -11.91 -5.98
C ARG A 142 5.80 -11.57 -7.10
N SER A 143 5.98 -10.41 -7.71
CA SER A 143 5.04 -9.86 -8.68
C SER A 143 5.72 -9.68 -10.03
N THR A 144 4.96 -9.81 -11.12
CA THR A 144 5.47 -9.67 -12.49
C THR A 144 4.75 -8.58 -13.25
N ASP A 145 5.48 -7.74 -14.00
CA ASP A 145 4.88 -6.65 -14.80
C ASP A 145 4.07 -5.67 -13.92
N VAL A 146 4.71 -5.18 -12.85
CA VAL A 146 4.16 -4.10 -12.02
C VAL A 146 4.72 -2.76 -12.51
N LYS A 147 3.83 -1.78 -12.68
CA LYS A 147 4.17 -0.44 -13.16
C LYS A 147 3.79 0.60 -12.12
N VAL A 148 4.73 1.46 -11.73
CA VAL A 148 4.51 2.64 -10.89
C VAL A 148 4.83 3.87 -11.72
N LEU A 149 3.79 4.59 -12.12
CA LEU A 149 3.86 5.66 -13.11
C LEU A 149 3.33 6.96 -12.53
N ASN A 150 3.97 8.08 -12.87
CA ASN A 150 3.45 9.44 -12.62
C ASN A 150 3.02 9.68 -11.17
N THR A 151 3.76 9.14 -10.21
CA THR A 151 3.36 9.04 -8.79
C THR A 151 4.17 10.02 -7.95
N ASN A 152 3.56 10.60 -6.91
CA ASN A 152 4.26 11.39 -5.89
C ASN A 152 4.27 10.61 -4.56
N ILE A 153 5.43 10.37 -3.99
CA ILE A 153 5.60 9.57 -2.77
C ILE A 153 6.41 10.35 -1.74
N ALA A 154 5.75 10.69 -0.64
CA ALA A 154 6.37 11.23 0.58
C ALA A 154 6.10 10.27 1.74
N THR A 155 7.17 9.78 2.35
CA THR A 155 7.20 8.74 3.39
C THR A 155 8.38 8.99 4.33
N GLY A 156 8.48 8.22 5.42
CA GLY A 156 9.66 8.18 6.29
C GLY A 156 10.58 6.98 6.06
N ASP A 157 10.31 6.17 5.03
CA ASP A 157 11.11 5.01 4.64
C ASP A 157 11.15 4.88 3.10
N ASP A 158 11.46 3.73 2.52
CA ASP A 158 11.52 3.52 1.06
C ASP A 158 10.26 4.05 0.33
N CYS A 159 10.43 4.75 -0.79
CA CYS A 159 9.30 5.16 -1.64
C CYS A 159 8.75 3.98 -2.43
N VAL A 160 9.63 3.21 -3.05
CA VAL A 160 9.31 1.96 -3.75
C VAL A 160 10.38 0.96 -3.38
N SER A 161 9.98 -0.20 -2.85
CA SER A 161 10.90 -1.28 -2.48
C SER A 161 10.56 -2.58 -3.21
N LEU A 162 11.57 -3.29 -3.68
CA LEU A 162 11.41 -4.56 -4.43
C LEU A 162 11.88 -5.73 -3.58
N GLY A 163 10.96 -6.60 -3.17
CA GLY A 163 11.26 -7.87 -2.52
C GLY A 163 11.56 -9.02 -3.49
N ASP A 164 11.73 -10.21 -2.94
CA ASP A 164 12.02 -11.46 -3.65
C ASP A 164 11.00 -11.79 -4.74
N GLY A 165 11.45 -12.45 -5.81
CA GLY A 165 10.61 -12.97 -6.89
C GLY A 165 9.96 -11.91 -7.79
N SER A 166 10.27 -10.62 -7.60
CA SER A 166 9.74 -9.52 -8.41
C SER A 166 10.44 -9.43 -9.77
N ARG A 167 9.68 -9.38 -10.86
CA ARG A 167 10.20 -9.42 -12.24
C ARG A 167 9.53 -8.38 -13.12
N GLN A 168 10.27 -7.77 -14.04
CA GLN A 168 9.75 -6.79 -15.02
C GLN A 168 9.01 -5.62 -14.34
N ILE A 169 9.68 -4.96 -13.40
CA ILE A 169 9.10 -3.82 -12.68
C ILE A 169 9.50 -2.52 -13.38
N THR A 170 8.52 -1.64 -13.63
CA THR A 170 8.76 -0.32 -14.22
C THR A 170 8.42 0.76 -13.21
N VAL A 171 9.39 1.62 -12.89
CA VAL A 171 9.19 2.82 -12.08
C VAL A 171 9.56 4.02 -12.94
N GLN A 172 8.60 4.88 -13.27
CA GLN A 172 8.78 5.98 -14.21
C GLN A 172 8.03 7.23 -13.76
N ASN A 173 8.66 8.40 -13.89
CA ASN A 173 8.10 9.69 -13.48
C ASN A 173 7.60 9.70 -12.04
N VAL A 174 8.42 9.15 -11.12
CA VAL A 174 8.10 9.11 -9.70
C VAL A 174 8.90 10.17 -8.96
N ASN A 175 8.19 11.09 -8.29
CA ASN A 175 8.80 12.00 -7.33
C ASN A 175 8.83 11.30 -5.97
N CYS A 176 10.02 11.16 -5.40
CA CYS A 176 10.24 10.45 -4.15
C CYS A 176 10.98 11.35 -3.16
N GLY A 177 10.44 11.49 -1.95
CA GLY A 177 11.08 12.20 -0.85
C GLY A 177 10.07 12.67 0.19
N PRO A 178 10.43 12.67 1.48
CA PRO A 178 11.80 12.67 2.01
C PRO A 178 12.41 11.30 2.37
N GLY A 179 11.72 10.19 2.09
CA GLY A 179 12.11 8.83 2.49
C GLY A 179 13.42 8.28 1.91
N HIS A 180 13.62 6.96 2.00
CA HIS A 180 14.91 6.31 1.67
C HIS A 180 15.19 6.06 0.18
N GLY A 181 14.26 6.44 -0.70
CA GLY A 181 14.45 6.34 -2.14
C GLY A 181 13.75 5.14 -2.78
N ILE A 182 14.28 4.68 -3.91
CA ILE A 182 13.82 3.48 -4.60
C ILE A 182 14.84 2.37 -4.31
N SER A 183 14.39 1.30 -3.68
CA SER A 183 15.26 0.28 -3.08
C SER A 183 15.01 -1.10 -3.69
N VAL A 184 16.08 -1.86 -3.90
CA VAL A 184 16.00 -3.29 -4.22
C VAL A 184 16.41 -4.08 -2.98
N GLY A 185 15.45 -4.81 -2.41
CA GLY A 185 15.60 -5.63 -1.24
C GLY A 185 14.85 -5.10 0.00
N SER A 186 15.32 -5.42 1.21
CA SER A 186 16.49 -6.30 1.47
C SER A 186 16.28 -7.71 0.90
N LEU A 187 17.31 -8.28 0.27
CA LEU A 187 17.33 -9.65 -0.24
C LEU A 187 18.30 -10.53 0.56
N GLY A 188 18.13 -11.85 0.50
CA GLY A 188 19.03 -12.83 1.12
C GLY A 188 18.61 -13.24 2.53
N LYS A 189 17.34 -13.03 2.89
CA LYS A 189 16.78 -13.43 4.18
C LYS A 189 16.43 -14.91 4.22
N TYR A 190 16.03 -15.50 3.10
CA TYR A 190 15.56 -16.88 3.03
C TYR A 190 16.49 -17.76 2.16
N PRO A 191 16.68 -19.04 2.52
CA PRO A 191 17.32 -19.99 1.61
C PRO A 191 16.52 -20.13 0.31
N ASN A 192 17.22 -20.12 -0.83
CA ASN A 192 16.62 -20.20 -2.17
C ASN A 192 15.65 -19.06 -2.51
N GLU A 193 15.91 -17.86 -1.99
CA GLU A 193 15.22 -16.64 -2.39
C GLU A 193 15.44 -16.36 -3.89
N GLU A 194 14.35 -16.10 -4.61
CA GLU A 194 14.34 -15.82 -6.06
C GLU A 194 14.50 -14.33 -6.39
#